data_AF-A0A9D1ZIM3-F1
#
_entry.id   AF-A0A9D1ZIM3-F1
#
_cell.length_a   1.000
_cell.length_b   1.000
_cell.length_c   1.000
_cell.angle_alpha   90.00
_cell.angle_beta   90.00
_cell.angle_gamma   90.00
#
_symmetry.space_group_name_H-M   'P 1'
#
loop_
_entity.id
_entity.type
_entity.pdbx_description
1 polymer ?
#
loop_
_entity_poly.entity_id
_entity_poly.type
_entity_poly.pdbx_seq_one_letter_code
_entity_poly.pdbx_strand_id
1 'polypeptide(L)'
;METTASLNNLWNQILALPADDRRWLRDKLDVYEAEKEEEHLTPYTIEEINTWIDEAEADFAAGRYLSAEEADREVREALPWLK
;
A
#
# COMPACT_ATOMS: atom_id res chain seq x y z
N MET A 1 23.02 25.49 14.33
CA MET A 1 23.72 25.72 13.05
C MET A 1 23.50 24.46 12.24
N GLU A 2 22.54 24.47 11.31
CA GLU A 2 22.22 23.29 10.50
C GLU A 2 23.31 23.14 9.44
N THR A 3 24.09 22.06 9.52
CA THR A 3 25.06 21.72 8.50
C THR A 3 24.31 21.18 7.29
N THR A 4 24.02 22.05 6.32
CA THR A 4 23.54 21.64 5.00
C THR A 4 24.70 20.98 4.24
N ALA A 5 24.87 19.67 4.44
CA ALA A 5 25.81 18.90 3.64
C ALA A 5 25.34 18.91 2.18
N SER A 6 26.16 19.44 1.28
CA SER A 6 25.91 19.35 -0.16
C SER A 6 25.82 17.89 -0.58
N LEU A 7 24.89 17.56 -1.48
CA LEU A 7 24.72 16.21 -2.05
C LEU A 7 26.03 15.63 -2.59
N ASN A 8 26.90 16.48 -3.17
CA ASN A 8 28.20 16.08 -3.67
C ASN A 8 29.17 15.65 -2.56
N ASN A 9 29.09 16.30 -1.39
CA ASN A 9 29.92 15.95 -0.24
C ASN A 9 29.48 14.60 0.34
N LEU A 10 28.16 14.39 0.47
CA LEU A 10 27.61 13.11 0.92
C LEU A 10 27.98 11.97 -0.04
N TRP A 11 27.90 12.20 -1.35
CA TRP A 11 28.29 11.22 -2.35
C TRP A 11 29.78 10.84 -2.24
N ASN A 12 30.66 11.83 -2.08
CA ASN A 12 32.09 11.58 -1.91
C ASN A 12 32.40 10.80 -0.62
N GLN A 13 31.66 11.05 0.46
CA GLN A 13 31.81 10.30 1.71
C GLN A 13 31.38 8.84 1.53
N ILE A 14 30.28 8.58 0.83
CA ILE A 14 29.83 7.22 0.52
C ILE A 14 30.87 6.48 -0.33
N LEU A 15 31.46 7.15 -1.33
CA LEU A 15 32.51 6.55 -2.15
C LEU A 15 33.78 6.23 -1.35
N ALA A 16 34.09 7.03 -0.34
CA ALA A 16 35.25 6.83 0.52
C ALA A 16 35.10 5.67 1.53
N LEU A 17 33.89 5.12 1.70
CA LEU A 17 33.65 3.98 2.60
C LEU A 17 34.31 2.68 2.07
N PRO A 18 34.61 1.71 2.96
CA PRO A 18 34.97 0.36 2.56
C PRO A 18 33.94 -0.31 1.64
N ALA A 19 34.39 -1.26 0.82
CA ALA A 19 33.51 -1.94 -0.13
C ALA A 19 32.34 -2.68 0.53
N ASP A 20 32.59 -3.30 1.69
CA ASP A 20 31.58 -4.02 2.45
C ASP A 20 30.50 -3.08 3.00
N ASP A 21 30.89 -1.90 3.48
CA ASP A 21 29.96 -0.88 3.99
C ASP A 21 29.11 -0.27 2.86
N ARG A 22 29.71 -0.04 1.69
CA ARG A 22 28.94 0.41 0.51
C ARG A 22 27.95 -0.65 0.04
N ARG A 23 28.32 -1.92 0.11
CA ARG A 23 27.43 -3.04 -0.22
C ARG A 23 26.27 -3.12 0.76
N TRP A 24 26.53 -3.01 2.06
CA TRP A 24 25.50 -2.96 3.08
C TRP A 24 24.50 -1.80 2.87
N LEU A 25 25.00 -0.61 2.51
CA LEU A 25 24.14 0.54 2.19
C LEU A 25 23.27 0.30 0.96
N ARG A 26 23.80 -0.37 -0.07
CA ARG A 26 23.03 -0.76 -1.27
C ARG A 26 21.93 -1.75 -0.90
N ASP A 27 22.27 -2.83 -0.19
CA ASP A 27 21.29 -3.83 0.25
C ASP A 27 20.16 -3.19 1.07
N LYS A 28 20.48 -2.18 1.89
CA LYS A 28 19.47 -1.42 2.66
C LYS A 28 18.61 -0.50 1.80
N LEU A 29 19.18 0.11 0.77
CA LEU A 29 18.42 0.91 -0.18
C LEU A 29 17.43 0.05 -0.97
N ASP A 30 17.87 -1.12 -1.44
CA ASP A 30 17.04 -2.05 -2.21
C ASP A 30 15.85 -2.55 -1.37
N VAL A 31 16.07 -2.84 -0.07
CA VAL A 31 14.99 -3.18 0.88
C VAL A 31 14.02 -2.02 1.07
N TYR A 32 14.53 -0.79 1.25
CA TYR A 32 13.69 0.38 1.41
C TYR A 32 12.85 0.70 0.16
N GLU A 33 13.42 0.52 -1.04
CA GLU A 33 12.70 0.69 -2.30
C GLU A 33 11.61 -0.37 -2.46
N ALA A 34 11.89 -1.63 -2.12
CA ALA A 34 10.89 -2.71 -2.14
C ALA A 34 9.76 -2.50 -1.13
N GLU A 35 10.07 -2.11 0.12
CA GLU A 35 9.06 -1.80 1.14
C GLU A 35 8.20 -0.59 0.74
N LYS A 36 8.81 0.42 0.12
CA LYS A 36 8.09 1.58 -0.39
C LYS A 36 7.15 1.23 -1.55
N GLU A 37 7.55 0.30 -2.43
CA GLU A 37 6.67 -0.23 -3.49
C GLU A 37 5.47 -1.02 -2.94
N GLU A 38 5.63 -1.78 -1.85
CA GLU A 38 4.51 -2.45 -1.16
C GLU A 38 3.58 -1.45 -0.45
N GLU A 39 4.10 -0.33 0.06
CA GLU A 39 3.31 0.75 0.65
C GLU A 39 2.65 1.69 -0.38
N HIS A 40 2.90 1.50 -1.69
CA HIS A 40 2.24 2.25 -2.77
C HIS A 40 0.84 1.73 -3.12
N LEU A 41 0.10 1.18 -2.14
CA LEU A 41 -1.36 1.31 -2.17
C LEU A 41 -1.67 2.80 -1.94
N THR A 42 -1.89 3.54 -3.03
CA THR A 42 -2.31 4.94 -2.94
C THR A 42 -3.52 5.03 -2.01
N PRO A 43 -3.45 5.77 -0.88
CA PRO A 43 -4.60 5.92 -0.02
C PRO A 43 -5.76 6.46 -0.85
N TYR A 44 -6.93 5.83 -0.75
CA TYR A 44 -8.13 6.36 -1.39
C TYR A 44 -8.37 7.79 -0.94
N THR A 45 -8.71 8.64 -1.89
CA THR A 45 -9.11 10.03 -1.61
C THR A 45 -10.41 10.04 -0.80
N ILE A 46 -10.64 11.13 -0.07
CA ILE A 46 -11.88 11.32 0.69
C ILE A 46 -13.08 11.29 -0.26
N GLU A 47 -12.92 11.84 -1.46
CA GLU A 47 -13.92 11.85 -2.51
C GLU A 47 -14.28 10.44 -3.00
N GLU A 48 -13.30 9.56 -3.20
CA GLU A 48 -13.54 8.15 -3.56
C GLU A 48 -14.28 7.41 -2.46
N ILE A 49 -13.88 7.60 -1.20
CA ILE A 49 -14.54 6.99 -0.05
C ILE A 49 -15.99 7.48 0.06
N ASN A 50 -16.22 8.79 -0.07
CA ASN A 50 -17.57 9.35 -0.03
C ASN A 50 -18.44 8.83 -1.18
N THR A 51 -17.88 8.69 -2.38
CA THR A 51 -18.60 8.14 -3.54
C THR A 51 -19.09 6.72 -3.25
N TRP A 52 -18.24 5.86 -2.68
CA TRP A 52 -18.65 4.49 -2.33
C TRP A 52 -19.69 4.44 -1.20
N ILE A 53 -19.60 5.37 -0.23
CA ILE A 53 -20.61 5.49 0.81
C ILE A 53 -21.96 5.87 0.19
N ASP A 54 -21.98 6.91 -0.67
CA ASP A 54 -23.20 7.37 -1.34
C ASP A 54 -23.82 6.25 -2.21
N GLU A 55 -22.99 5.49 -2.92
CA GLU A 55 -23.43 4.33 -3.71
C GLU A 55 -24.05 3.24 -2.82
N ALA A 56 -23.39 2.90 -1.71
CA ALA A 56 -23.89 1.90 -0.76
C ALA A 56 -25.21 2.34 -0.09
N GLU A 57 -25.34 3.62 0.26
CA GLU A 57 -26.58 4.19 0.80
C GLU A 57 -27.71 4.16 -0.22
N ALA A 58 -27.43 4.47 -1.49
CA ALA A 58 -28.40 4.39 -2.57
C ALA A 58 -28.87 2.95 -2.84
N ASP A 59 -27.95 1.97 -2.79
CA ASP A 59 -28.28 0.56 -2.90
C ASP A 59 -29.14 0.08 -1.73
N PHE A 60 -28.80 0.49 -0.50
CA PHE A 60 -29.59 0.18 0.68
C PHE A 60 -31.01 0.76 0.58
N ALA A 61 -31.13 2.03 0.18
CA ALA A 61 -32.42 2.69 0.01
C ALA A 61 -33.27 2.06 -1.12
N ALA A 62 -32.63 1.53 -2.16
CA ALA A 62 -33.28 0.82 -3.25
C ALA A 62 -33.59 -0.65 -2.94
N GLY A 63 -33.23 -1.15 -1.75
CA GLY A 63 -33.39 -2.56 -1.39
C GLY A 63 -32.45 -3.51 -2.14
N ARG A 64 -31.36 -2.99 -2.73
CA ARG A 64 -30.34 -3.75 -3.45
C ARG A 64 -29.26 -4.25 -2.49
N TYR A 65 -29.65 -5.09 -1.55
CA TYR A 65 -28.74 -5.76 -0.63
C TYR A 65 -29.20 -7.20 -0.40
N LEU A 66 -28.26 -8.07 -0.04
CA LEU A 66 -28.54 -9.45 0.33
C LEU A 66 -28.60 -9.57 1.85
N SER A 67 -29.48 -10.43 2.34
CA SER A 67 -29.36 -10.92 3.72
C SER A 67 -28.07 -11.72 3.90
N ALA A 68 -27.64 -11.88 5.15
CA ALA A 68 -26.44 -12.66 5.45
C ALA A 68 -26.60 -14.12 5.00
N GLU A 69 -27.79 -14.68 5.14
CA GLU A 69 -28.13 -16.04 4.70
C GLU A 69 -28.09 -16.18 3.17
N GLU A 70 -28.56 -15.17 2.44
CA GLU A 70 -28.50 -15.16 0.97
C GLU A 70 -27.07 -15.03 0.46
N ALA A 71 -26.27 -14.14 1.08
CA ALA A 71 -24.86 -13.97 0.73
C ALA A 71 -24.04 -15.24 1.02
N ASP A 72 -24.24 -15.88 2.18
CA ASP A 72 -23.56 -17.15 2.51
C ASP A 72 -23.92 -18.26 1.51
N ARG A 73 -25.19 -18.35 1.10
CA ARG A 73 -25.62 -19.30 0.08
C ARG A 73 -24.93 -19.03 -1.26
N GLU A 74 -24.94 -17.79 -1.75
CA GLU A 74 -24.29 -17.43 -3.02
C GLU A 74 -22.78 -17.73 -3.00
N VAL A 75 -22.11 -17.45 -1.88
CA VAL A 75 -20.68 -17.74 -1.71
C VAL A 75 -20.41 -19.24 -1.75
N ARG A 76 -21.23 -20.07 -1.09
CA ARG A 76 -21.08 -21.53 -1.11
C ARG A 76 -21.40 -22.16 -2.47
N GLU A 77 -22.36 -21.60 -3.20
CA GLU A 77 -22.68 -22.02 -4.56
C GLU A 77 -21.54 -21.66 -5.53
N ALA A 78 -20.97 -20.45 -5.40
CA ALA A 78 -19.87 -19.98 -6.24
C ALA A 78 -18.53 -20.64 -5.89
N LEU A 79 -18.31 -20.99 -4.62
CA LEU A 79 -17.08 -21.58 -4.10
C LEU A 79 -17.34 -22.92 -3.39
N PRO A 80 -17.61 -24.01 -4.12
CA PRO A 80 -17.99 -25.30 -3.52
C PRO A 80 -16.93 -25.94 -2.61
N TRP A 81 -15.69 -25.44 -2.66
CA TRP A 81 -14.58 -25.88 -1.82
C TRP A 81 -14.50 -25.15 -0.48
N LEU A 82 -15.24 -24.05 -0.30
CA LEU A 82 -15.32 -23.31 0.95
C LEU A 82 -16.34 -24.02 1.86
N LYS A 83 -15.83 -24.71 2.89
CA LYS A 83 -16.63 -25.52 3.84
C LYS A 83 -17.04 -24.73 5.08
#